data_AF-A0A9P7DH01-F1
#
_entry.id   AF-A0A9P7DH01-F1
#
_cell.length_a   1.000
_cell.length_b   1.000
_cell.length_c   1.000
_cell.angle_alpha   90.00
_cell.angle_beta   90.00
_cell.angle_gamma   90.00
#
_symmetry.space_group_name_H-M   'P 1'
#
loop_
_entity.id
_entity.type
_entity.pdbx_description
1 polymer ?
#
loop_
_entity_poly.entity_id
_entity_poly.type
_entity_poly.pdbx_seq_one_letter_code
_entity_poly.pdbx_strand_id
1 'polypeptide(L)'
;MAQITLTDGSCMPNGCRYPLARSSHLQSFVRAHQHLPWAWILARHTLLDVNCSIVPSDQSHLFEGHVSIRHILNSSPRLASSFLNAALPALTRHGFTQLSHFGSWAAQNTASPRRFEPSRNWMAELSTTAPSLRRHLPSLISWLEHLYLGMLLDSSCDETLAIARPLIVIATYRSHEPSQQRPFAASDASMLPLPASLFQARSVTSAAATPNSQVVFSLASYGTSAGILHGELLGIIAAVLLSIHANPQEPYSVLADHKNAVHMIHEVLPGALPHVWNNQPARSLYRWLFSLLHSPTPAPSLVWTAGHTNGLAPECLTNDYVDRMTSYVQERRGVIPSAPLATFSMDDYAMFASGYGFVENNLSSLLISRLEDSYALSDSFRPARALTLALYDSHRLPDLPYTRASSSFSAIVQLYAWSSQLDTAEVPHRRFRDTPALVSFWL
;
A
#
# COMPACT_ATOMS: atom_id res chain seq x y z
N MET A 1 -9.80 -16.75 0.38
CA MET A 1 -10.97 -16.02 -0.20
C MET A 1 -10.56 -15.08 -1.33
N ALA A 2 -9.59 -14.18 -1.15
CA ALA A 2 -9.13 -13.30 -2.24
C ALA A 2 -8.57 -14.07 -3.47
N GLN A 3 -7.84 -15.17 -3.26
CA GLN A 3 -7.42 -16.07 -4.35
C GLN A 3 -8.61 -16.74 -5.09
N ILE A 4 -9.72 -17.02 -4.38
CA ILE A 4 -10.93 -17.58 -4.99
C ILE A 4 -11.62 -16.53 -5.87
N THR A 5 -11.49 -15.23 -5.56
CA THR A 5 -12.07 -14.12 -6.34
C THR A 5 -11.31 -13.75 -7.63
N LEU A 6 -10.29 -14.52 -8.02
CA LEU A 6 -9.72 -14.43 -9.37
C LEU A 6 -10.27 -15.49 -10.33
N THR A 7 -11.11 -16.40 -9.84
CA THR A 7 -11.81 -17.35 -10.71
C THR A 7 -12.94 -16.66 -11.48
N ASP A 8 -13.19 -17.10 -12.72
CA ASP A 8 -14.05 -16.47 -13.73
C ASP A 8 -15.44 -16.02 -13.22
N GLY A 9 -15.98 -16.68 -12.18
CA GLY A 9 -17.27 -16.37 -11.59
C GLY A 9 -17.39 -14.98 -10.94
N SER A 10 -16.27 -14.32 -10.62
CA SER A 10 -16.27 -13.00 -9.95
C SER A 10 -15.76 -11.84 -10.82
N CYS A 11 -14.96 -12.12 -11.85
CA CYS A 11 -14.49 -11.12 -12.84
C CYS A 11 -15.66 -10.56 -13.66
N MET A 12 -16.53 -11.45 -14.16
CA MET A 12 -17.71 -11.08 -14.98
C MET A 12 -18.66 -10.09 -14.29
N PRO A 13 -19.15 -10.34 -13.06
CA PRO A 13 -20.09 -9.43 -12.40
C PRO A 13 -19.44 -8.13 -11.89
N ASN A 14 -18.12 -8.10 -11.66
CA ASN A 14 -17.43 -6.93 -11.10
C ASN A 14 -16.57 -6.16 -12.12
N GLY A 15 -16.78 -6.39 -13.43
CA GLY A 15 -16.00 -5.71 -14.48
C GLY A 15 -14.50 -5.96 -14.36
N CYS A 16 -14.12 -7.15 -13.87
CA CYS A 16 -12.74 -7.57 -13.65
C CYS A 16 -11.93 -6.70 -12.69
N ARG A 17 -12.62 -5.97 -11.79
CA ARG A 17 -12.01 -5.28 -10.66
C ARG A 17 -11.86 -6.20 -9.47
N TYR A 18 -10.84 -5.95 -8.65
CA TYR A 18 -10.66 -6.64 -7.38
C TYR A 18 -11.85 -6.32 -6.47
N PRO A 19 -12.62 -7.32 -6.04
CA PRO A 19 -13.92 -7.07 -5.44
C PRO A 19 -13.82 -6.66 -3.95
N LEU A 20 -12.63 -6.84 -3.35
CA LEU A 20 -12.25 -6.30 -2.03
C LEU A 20 -11.41 -5.02 -2.13
N ALA A 21 -11.22 -4.47 -3.34
CA ALA A 21 -10.61 -3.17 -3.55
C ALA A 21 -11.65 -2.04 -3.47
N ARG A 22 -11.21 -0.87 -3.00
CA ARG A 22 -12.05 0.32 -2.78
C ARG A 22 -12.65 0.88 -4.06
N SER A 23 -11.94 0.76 -5.18
CA SER A 23 -12.34 1.24 -6.53
C SER A 23 -13.46 0.42 -7.18
N SER A 24 -13.94 -0.65 -6.53
CA SER A 24 -15.10 -1.42 -6.97
C SER A 24 -16.39 -0.61 -6.76
N HIS A 25 -16.57 0.44 -7.57
CA HIS A 25 -17.71 1.36 -7.58
C HIS A 25 -19.06 0.71 -7.93
N LEU A 26 -19.14 -0.62 -8.04
CA LEU A 26 -20.34 -1.33 -8.49
C LEU A 26 -21.04 -2.06 -7.34
N GLN A 27 -22.36 -1.82 -7.33
CA GLN A 27 -23.50 -2.54 -6.75
C GLN A 27 -23.31 -3.25 -5.38
N SER A 28 -24.34 -3.11 -4.55
CA SER A 28 -24.51 -3.99 -3.40
C SER A 28 -24.51 -5.45 -3.87
N PHE A 29 -23.50 -6.22 -3.48
CA PHE A 29 -23.42 -7.67 -3.75
C PHE A 29 -24.48 -8.45 -2.97
N VAL A 30 -25.37 -7.79 -2.22
CA VAL A 30 -26.50 -8.42 -1.53
C VAL A 30 -27.41 -9.17 -2.51
N ARG A 31 -27.49 -8.77 -3.78
CA ARG A 31 -28.23 -9.54 -4.80
C ARG A 31 -27.45 -10.71 -5.39
N ALA A 32 -26.13 -10.78 -5.14
CA ALA A 32 -25.23 -11.82 -5.64
C ALA A 32 -24.99 -12.96 -4.62
N HIS A 33 -25.78 -13.07 -3.54
CA HIS A 33 -25.68 -14.16 -2.55
C HIS A 33 -25.75 -15.57 -3.15
N GLN A 34 -26.35 -15.72 -4.34
CA GLN A 34 -26.42 -17.00 -5.04
C GLN A 34 -25.09 -17.40 -5.69
N HIS A 35 -24.17 -16.45 -5.88
CA HIS A 35 -22.90 -16.66 -6.61
C HIS A 35 -21.67 -16.36 -5.76
N LEU A 36 -21.83 -15.66 -4.63
CA LEU A 36 -20.73 -15.25 -3.75
C LEU A 36 -21.01 -15.66 -2.30
N PRO A 37 -20.00 -16.17 -1.56
CA PRO A 37 -20.16 -16.51 -0.15
C PRO A 37 -20.59 -15.31 0.72
N TRP A 38 -21.49 -15.53 1.69
CA TRP A 38 -21.93 -14.46 2.61
C TRP A 38 -20.78 -13.81 3.38
N ALA A 39 -19.83 -14.62 3.89
CA ALA A 39 -18.66 -14.12 4.60
C ALA A 39 -17.82 -13.14 3.75
N TRP A 40 -17.82 -13.33 2.43
CA TRP A 40 -17.13 -12.46 1.50
C TRP A 40 -17.85 -11.10 1.36
N ILE A 41 -19.18 -11.13 1.26
CA ILE A 41 -20.01 -9.91 1.17
C ILE A 41 -19.94 -9.11 2.46
N LEU A 42 -19.91 -9.78 3.62
CA LEU A 42 -19.70 -9.15 4.91
C LEU A 42 -18.33 -8.49 4.99
N ALA A 43 -17.26 -9.21 4.63
CA ALA A 43 -15.90 -8.68 4.64
C ALA A 43 -15.77 -7.42 3.78
N ARG A 44 -16.36 -7.39 2.58
CA ARG A 44 -16.37 -6.19 1.73
C ARG A 44 -17.07 -5.02 2.42
N HIS A 45 -18.27 -5.21 2.97
CA HIS A 45 -18.98 -4.13 3.66
C HIS A 45 -18.17 -3.58 4.83
N THR A 46 -17.66 -4.47 5.70
CA THR A 46 -16.83 -4.05 6.84
C THR A 46 -15.60 -3.28 6.39
N LEU A 47 -14.88 -3.75 5.35
CA LEU A 47 -13.71 -3.07 4.81
C LEU A 47 -14.04 -1.67 4.26
N LEU A 48 -15.17 -1.51 3.58
CA LEU A 48 -15.65 -0.20 3.12
C LEU A 48 -15.94 0.73 4.30
N ASP A 49 -16.61 0.23 5.35
CA ASP A 49 -16.97 1.00 6.54
C ASP A 49 -15.74 1.50 7.32
N VAL A 50 -14.63 0.73 7.30
CA VAL A 50 -13.36 1.10 7.94
C VAL A 50 -12.35 1.76 7.00
N ASN A 51 -12.74 2.04 5.75
CA ASN A 51 -11.87 2.61 4.72
C ASN A 51 -10.57 1.81 4.46
N CYS A 52 -10.69 0.49 4.50
CA CYS A 52 -9.64 -0.48 4.18
C CYS A 52 -10.00 -1.25 2.90
N SER A 53 -9.00 -1.90 2.33
CA SER A 53 -9.15 -2.77 1.17
C SER A 53 -8.16 -3.91 1.24
N ILE A 54 -8.44 -5.01 0.53
CA ILE A 54 -7.48 -6.09 0.32
C ILE A 54 -7.13 -6.06 -1.15
N VAL A 55 -5.86 -5.77 -1.45
CA VAL A 55 -5.36 -5.59 -2.81
C VAL A 55 -4.26 -6.60 -3.09
N PRO A 56 -4.08 -7.03 -4.36
CA PRO A 56 -2.91 -7.81 -4.73
C PRO A 56 -1.64 -6.98 -4.46
N SER A 57 -0.67 -7.57 -3.78
CA SER A 57 0.62 -6.90 -3.57
C SER A 57 1.46 -6.98 -4.83
N ASP A 58 1.65 -8.18 -5.37
CA ASP A 58 2.48 -8.37 -6.56
C ASP A 58 1.66 -8.20 -7.85
N GLN A 59 2.07 -7.22 -8.64
CA GLN A 59 1.51 -6.94 -9.96
C GLN A 59 2.53 -7.16 -11.09
N SER A 60 3.59 -7.93 -10.82
CA SER A 60 4.62 -8.35 -11.80
C SER A 60 4.02 -8.89 -13.10
N HIS A 61 2.93 -9.66 -13.03
CA HIS A 61 2.21 -10.18 -14.18
C HIS A 61 1.73 -9.09 -15.16
N LEU A 62 1.43 -7.88 -14.70
CA LEU A 62 1.12 -6.74 -15.58
C LEU A 62 2.35 -6.31 -16.38
N PHE A 63 3.53 -6.28 -15.74
CA PHE A 63 4.81 -5.93 -16.37
C PHE A 63 5.36 -6.99 -17.31
N GLU A 64 5.06 -8.26 -17.04
CA GLU A 64 5.45 -9.36 -17.93
C GLU A 64 4.47 -9.50 -19.10
N GLY A 65 3.34 -8.79 -19.05
CA GLY A 65 2.28 -8.90 -20.04
C GLY A 65 1.45 -10.18 -19.89
N HIS A 66 1.58 -10.90 -18.78
CA HIS A 66 0.78 -12.08 -18.42
C HIS A 66 -0.62 -11.68 -17.91
N VAL A 67 -1.26 -10.76 -18.63
CA VAL A 67 -2.62 -10.29 -18.37
C VAL A 67 -3.45 -10.50 -19.64
N SER A 68 -4.67 -10.98 -19.47
CA SER A 68 -5.55 -11.19 -20.62
C SER A 68 -5.98 -9.85 -21.23
N ILE A 69 -6.00 -9.76 -22.57
CA ILE A 69 -6.57 -8.58 -23.27
C ILE A 69 -8.02 -8.34 -22.84
N ARG A 70 -8.79 -9.42 -22.64
CA ARG A 70 -10.17 -9.31 -22.18
C ARG A 70 -10.25 -8.61 -20.82
N HIS A 71 -9.32 -8.93 -19.93
CA HIS A 71 -9.23 -8.32 -18.62
C HIS A 71 -8.91 -6.82 -18.75
N ILE A 72 -7.91 -6.45 -19.57
CA ILE A 72 -7.55 -5.05 -19.82
C ILE A 72 -8.75 -4.24 -20.35
N LEU A 73 -9.46 -4.77 -21.35
CA LEU A 73 -10.60 -4.08 -21.95
C LEU A 73 -11.75 -3.87 -20.96
N ASN A 74 -12.02 -4.87 -20.11
CA ASN A 74 -13.05 -4.78 -19.08
C ASN A 74 -12.68 -3.78 -17.97
N SER A 75 -11.41 -3.79 -17.55
CA SER A 75 -10.91 -2.90 -16.49
C SER A 75 -10.78 -1.45 -16.96
N SER A 76 -10.56 -1.23 -18.27
CA SER A 76 -10.43 0.09 -18.90
C SER A 76 -11.50 0.34 -19.97
N PRO A 77 -12.78 0.57 -19.57
CA PRO A 77 -13.86 0.79 -20.52
C PRO A 77 -13.66 2.06 -21.38
N ARG A 78 -12.86 3.03 -20.91
CA ARG A 78 -12.47 4.22 -21.69
C ARG A 78 -11.59 3.88 -22.89
N LEU A 79 -10.85 2.77 -22.81
CA LEU A 79 -9.99 2.26 -23.87
C LEU A 79 -10.69 1.20 -24.73
N ALA A 80 -11.81 0.65 -24.26
CA ALA A 80 -12.57 -0.36 -24.98
C ALA A 80 -13.30 0.27 -26.17
N SER A 81 -12.73 0.13 -27.36
CA SER A 81 -13.46 0.42 -28.60
C SER A 81 -14.47 -0.69 -28.89
N SER A 82 -15.63 -0.34 -29.45
CA SER A 82 -16.63 -1.31 -29.94
C SER A 82 -16.02 -2.31 -30.92
N PHE A 83 -15.00 -1.88 -31.66
CA PHE A 83 -14.19 -2.70 -32.53
C PHE A 83 -13.40 -3.81 -31.77
N LEU A 84 -12.69 -3.49 -30.69
CA LEU A 84 -11.90 -4.48 -29.93
C LEU A 84 -12.76 -5.59 -29.35
N ASN A 85 -13.99 -5.25 -28.93
CA ASN A 85 -14.97 -6.25 -28.47
C ASN A 85 -15.37 -7.23 -29.58
N ALA A 86 -15.45 -6.78 -30.83
CA ALA A 86 -15.74 -7.65 -31.98
C ALA A 86 -14.55 -8.50 -32.41
N ALA A 87 -13.32 -8.01 -32.23
CA ALA A 87 -12.09 -8.73 -32.58
C ALA A 87 -11.67 -9.78 -31.54
N LEU A 88 -12.01 -9.58 -30.27
CA LEU A 88 -11.56 -10.41 -29.15
C LEU A 88 -11.86 -11.92 -29.30
N PRO A 89 -13.05 -12.36 -29.75
CA PRO A 89 -13.33 -13.79 -29.91
C PRO A 89 -12.44 -14.43 -30.98
N ALA A 90 -12.13 -13.69 -32.04
CA ALA A 90 -11.25 -14.16 -33.10
C ALA A 90 -9.80 -14.21 -32.62
N LEU A 91 -9.30 -13.17 -31.95
CA LEU A 91 -7.96 -13.16 -31.33
C LEU A 91 -7.78 -14.37 -30.38
N THR A 92 -8.78 -14.59 -29.51
CA THR A 92 -8.79 -15.71 -28.55
C THR A 92 -8.74 -17.07 -29.26
N ARG A 93 -9.52 -17.25 -30.34
CA ARG A 93 -9.53 -18.49 -31.12
C ARG A 93 -8.18 -18.80 -31.78
N HIS A 94 -7.42 -17.77 -32.11
CA HIS A 94 -6.09 -17.89 -32.70
C HIS A 94 -4.96 -17.85 -31.66
N GLY A 95 -5.25 -18.03 -30.38
CA GLY A 95 -4.25 -18.13 -29.31
C GLY A 95 -3.73 -16.78 -28.79
N PHE A 96 -4.21 -15.66 -29.32
CA PHE A 96 -3.83 -14.32 -28.89
C PHE A 96 -4.66 -13.85 -27.70
N THR A 97 -4.32 -14.34 -26.50
CA THR A 97 -5.09 -14.10 -25.28
C THR A 97 -4.41 -13.15 -24.29
N GLN A 98 -3.07 -13.13 -24.25
CA GLN A 98 -2.28 -12.34 -23.30
C GLN A 98 -1.66 -11.10 -23.97
N LEU A 99 -1.41 -10.05 -23.19
CA LEU A 99 -0.75 -8.83 -23.66
C LEU A 99 0.68 -9.10 -24.17
N SER A 100 1.41 -10.00 -23.51
CA SER A 100 2.77 -10.43 -23.89
C SER A 100 2.86 -11.00 -25.31
N HIS A 101 1.76 -11.53 -25.86
CA HIS A 101 1.72 -12.02 -27.23
C HIS A 101 1.87 -10.88 -28.26
N PHE A 102 1.61 -9.63 -27.86
CA PHE A 102 1.59 -8.48 -28.76
C PHE A 102 2.81 -7.59 -28.63
N GLY A 103 3.64 -7.76 -27.60
CA GLY A 103 4.74 -6.83 -27.31
C GLY A 103 5.14 -6.84 -25.84
N SER A 104 5.90 -5.83 -25.44
CA SER A 104 6.41 -5.68 -24.09
C SER A 104 6.43 -4.23 -23.65
N TRP A 105 6.61 -3.99 -22.36
CA TRP A 105 6.72 -2.63 -21.83
C TRP A 105 8.12 -2.07 -22.05
N ALA A 106 8.20 -0.90 -22.68
CA ALA A 106 9.42 -0.15 -22.84
C ALA A 106 9.45 1.03 -21.85
N ALA A 107 10.59 1.21 -21.18
CA ALA A 107 10.87 2.42 -20.43
C ALA A 107 11.55 3.42 -21.36
N GLN A 108 10.89 4.55 -21.67
CA GLN A 108 11.52 5.61 -22.46
C GLN A 108 12.57 6.37 -21.64
N ASN A 109 12.34 6.52 -20.32
CA ASN A 109 13.25 7.09 -19.31
C ASN A 109 12.88 6.54 -17.91
N THR A 110 13.76 6.68 -16.91
CA THR A 110 13.50 6.26 -15.52
C THR A 110 12.33 6.98 -14.86
N ALA A 111 11.98 8.18 -15.34
CA ALA A 111 10.92 9.03 -14.80
C ALA A 111 9.61 9.04 -15.64
N SER A 112 9.59 8.42 -16.81
CA SER A 112 8.40 8.40 -17.67
C SER A 112 7.57 7.13 -17.45
N PRO A 113 6.23 7.20 -17.51
CA PRO A 113 5.39 6.00 -17.42
C PRO A 113 5.75 5.03 -18.55
N ARG A 114 5.86 3.74 -18.21
CA ARG A 114 6.18 2.71 -19.20
C ARG A 114 5.06 2.61 -20.22
N ARG A 115 5.43 2.73 -21.49
CA ARG A 115 4.51 2.57 -22.63
C ARG A 115 4.67 1.17 -23.21
N PHE A 116 3.58 0.63 -23.72
CA PHE A 116 3.60 -0.67 -24.37
C PHE A 116 4.17 -0.52 -25.79
N GLU A 117 5.13 -1.36 -26.15
CA GLU A 117 5.76 -1.38 -27.47
C GLU A 117 5.31 -2.65 -28.22
N PRO A 118 4.46 -2.52 -29.26
CA PRO A 118 4.03 -3.67 -30.03
C PRO A 118 5.19 -4.33 -30.79
N SER A 119 5.32 -5.64 -30.67
CA SER A 119 6.29 -6.43 -31.45
C SER A 119 5.86 -6.54 -32.91
N ARG A 120 6.80 -6.72 -33.84
CA ARG A 120 6.47 -6.94 -35.26
C ARG A 120 6.05 -8.37 -35.58
N ASN A 121 6.40 -9.32 -34.72
CA ASN A 121 6.27 -10.75 -35.01
C ASN A 121 4.81 -11.21 -35.02
N TRP A 122 4.01 -10.76 -34.05
CA TRP A 122 2.60 -11.13 -33.96
C TRP A 122 1.77 -10.61 -35.14
N MET A 123 2.16 -9.48 -35.74
CA MET A 123 1.44 -8.92 -36.89
C MET A 123 1.56 -9.83 -38.12
N ALA A 124 2.75 -10.39 -38.34
CA ALA A 124 2.99 -11.34 -39.42
C ALA A 124 2.21 -12.65 -39.17
N GLU A 125 2.27 -13.16 -37.95
CA GLU A 125 1.57 -14.39 -37.53
C GLU A 125 0.03 -14.24 -37.58
N LEU A 126 -0.51 -13.10 -37.16
CA LEU A 126 -1.95 -12.85 -37.22
C LEU A 126 -2.42 -12.68 -38.68
N SER A 127 -1.59 -12.09 -39.53
CA SER A 127 -1.91 -11.93 -40.96
C SER A 127 -1.99 -13.25 -41.71
N THR A 128 -1.23 -14.27 -41.28
CA THR A 128 -1.26 -15.62 -41.87
C THR A 128 -2.37 -16.48 -41.27
N THR A 129 -2.55 -16.44 -39.94
CA THR A 129 -3.50 -17.31 -39.22
C THR A 129 -4.94 -16.79 -39.24
N ALA A 130 -5.15 -15.48 -39.31
CA ALA A 130 -6.45 -14.83 -39.16
C ALA A 130 -6.62 -13.66 -40.16
N PRO A 131 -6.70 -13.91 -41.48
CA PRO A 131 -6.76 -12.85 -42.49
C PRO A 131 -7.97 -11.91 -42.32
N SER A 132 -9.07 -12.38 -41.71
CA SER A 132 -10.24 -11.56 -41.39
C SER A 132 -9.96 -10.45 -40.37
N LEU A 133 -8.92 -10.60 -39.54
CA LEU A 133 -8.46 -9.59 -38.58
C LEU A 133 -7.52 -8.55 -39.20
N ARG A 134 -7.12 -8.70 -40.46
CA ARG A 134 -6.19 -7.75 -41.11
C ARG A 134 -6.77 -6.34 -41.23
N ARG A 135 -8.08 -6.23 -41.50
CA ARG A 135 -8.79 -4.93 -41.57
C ARG A 135 -8.83 -4.19 -40.22
N HIS A 136 -8.54 -4.90 -39.15
CA HIS A 136 -8.68 -4.50 -37.77
C HIS A 136 -7.31 -4.22 -37.11
N LEU A 137 -6.23 -4.56 -37.81
CA LEU A 137 -4.85 -4.44 -37.35
C LEU A 137 -4.44 -2.99 -37.04
N PRO A 138 -4.75 -1.97 -37.86
CA PRO A 138 -4.34 -0.59 -37.56
C PRO A 138 -4.94 -0.06 -36.25
N SER A 139 -6.21 -0.39 -36.00
CA SER A 139 -6.90 0.02 -34.76
C SER A 139 -6.36 -0.73 -33.54
N LEU A 140 -5.99 -2.01 -33.69
CA LEU A 140 -5.38 -2.79 -32.62
C LEU A 140 -3.98 -2.27 -32.28
N ILE A 141 -3.15 -1.98 -33.28
CA ILE A 141 -1.82 -1.38 -33.09
C ILE A 141 -1.95 -0.03 -32.39
N SER A 142 -2.81 0.85 -32.92
CA SER A 142 -3.05 2.15 -32.31
C SER A 142 -3.49 2.01 -30.86
N TRP A 143 -4.41 1.11 -30.55
CA TRP A 143 -4.81 0.85 -29.16
C TRP A 143 -3.63 0.39 -28.29
N LEU A 144 -2.83 -0.57 -28.75
CA LEU A 144 -1.66 -1.07 -28.02
C LEU A 144 -0.62 0.04 -27.75
N GLU A 145 -0.36 0.91 -28.74
CA GLU A 145 0.59 2.04 -28.60
C GLU A 145 0.13 3.11 -27.60
N HIS A 146 -1.18 3.22 -27.37
CA HIS A 146 -1.75 4.14 -26.37
C HIS A 146 -1.79 3.54 -24.96
N LEU A 147 -1.46 2.26 -24.79
CA LEU A 147 -1.37 1.65 -23.47
C LEU A 147 -0.12 2.16 -22.73
N TYR A 148 -0.33 2.78 -21.58
CA TYR A 148 0.71 2.99 -20.58
C TYR A 148 0.34 2.27 -19.30
N LEU A 149 1.35 1.83 -18.56
CA LEU A 149 1.15 0.94 -17.42
C LEU A 149 0.25 1.54 -16.34
N GLY A 150 0.36 2.85 -16.08
CA GLY A 150 -0.52 3.58 -15.15
C GLY A 150 -2.02 3.51 -15.48
N MET A 151 -2.41 3.15 -16.70
CA MET A 151 -3.83 2.90 -17.03
C MET A 151 -4.34 1.57 -16.48
N LEU A 152 -3.43 0.60 -16.34
CA LEU A 152 -3.75 -0.76 -15.90
C LEU A 152 -3.69 -0.87 -14.37
N LEU A 153 -2.87 -0.02 -13.75
CA LEU A 153 -2.83 0.12 -12.31
C LEU A 153 -4.14 0.78 -11.84
N ASP A 154 -4.75 0.20 -10.81
CA ASP A 154 -5.91 0.82 -10.18
C ASP A 154 -5.51 2.20 -9.67
N SER A 155 -6.32 3.23 -9.95
CA SER A 155 -6.08 4.63 -9.58
C SER A 155 -5.81 4.89 -8.09
N SER A 156 -6.03 3.90 -7.22
CA SER A 156 -5.67 3.92 -5.80
C SER A 156 -4.24 3.48 -5.50
N CYS A 157 -3.57 2.79 -6.43
CA CYS A 157 -2.19 2.37 -6.34
C CYS A 157 -1.32 3.35 -7.15
N ASP A 158 -0.65 4.25 -6.44
CA ASP A 158 0.49 5.02 -6.95
C ASP A 158 1.43 4.15 -7.83
N GLU A 159 1.89 4.68 -8.97
CA GLU A 159 2.74 3.94 -9.92
C GLU A 159 4.02 3.40 -9.26
N THR A 160 4.45 4.04 -8.16
CA THR A 160 5.57 3.67 -7.29
C THR A 160 5.35 2.32 -6.56
N LEU A 161 4.10 1.92 -6.31
CA LEU A 161 3.73 0.63 -5.69
C LEU A 161 3.92 -0.56 -6.63
N ALA A 162 3.90 -0.31 -7.94
CA ALA A 162 3.97 -1.35 -8.96
C ALA A 162 5.40 -1.73 -9.33
N ILE A 163 6.41 -0.92 -9.00
CA ILE A 163 7.78 -1.11 -9.53
C ILE A 163 8.47 -2.29 -8.85
N ALA A 164 8.28 -3.48 -9.43
CA ALA A 164 8.99 -4.72 -9.12
C ALA A 164 10.47 -4.74 -9.61
N ARG A 165 11.15 -3.59 -9.70
CA ARG A 165 12.62 -3.55 -9.88
C ARG A 165 13.32 -2.55 -8.94
N PRO A 166 13.33 -2.83 -7.62
CA PRO A 166 14.08 -2.03 -6.65
C PRO A 166 15.59 -1.98 -6.96
N LEU A 167 16.11 -3.05 -7.54
CA LEU A 167 17.55 -3.27 -7.78
C LEU A 167 18.18 -2.17 -8.63
N ILE A 168 17.49 -1.73 -9.67
CA ILE A 168 18.04 -0.74 -10.61
C ILE A 168 17.97 0.67 -10.00
N VAL A 169 16.88 0.99 -9.30
CA VAL A 169 16.67 2.34 -8.74
C VAL A 169 17.68 2.62 -7.63
N ILE A 170 17.88 1.69 -6.69
CA ILE A 170 18.86 1.85 -5.60
C ILE A 170 20.29 1.89 -6.15
N ALA A 171 20.62 1.04 -7.15
CA ALA A 171 21.94 1.04 -7.77
C ALA A 171 22.24 2.29 -8.64
N THR A 172 21.20 2.98 -9.13
CA THR A 172 21.34 4.22 -9.92
C THR A 172 21.53 5.48 -9.08
N TYR A 173 21.17 5.47 -7.80
CA TYR A 173 21.46 6.59 -6.89
C TYR A 173 22.92 6.53 -6.46
N ARG A 174 23.81 7.05 -7.30
CA ARG A 174 25.21 7.29 -6.97
C ARG A 174 25.42 8.78 -6.71
N SER A 175 25.74 9.14 -5.48
CA SER A 175 26.52 10.37 -5.25
C SER A 175 27.99 9.98 -5.12
N HIS A 176 28.83 10.45 -6.04
CA HIS A 176 30.28 10.33 -5.92
C HIS A 176 30.79 11.35 -4.90
N GLU A 177 31.11 10.89 -3.69
CA GLU A 177 32.18 11.51 -2.90
C GLU A 177 33.20 10.42 -2.52
N PRO A 178 34.44 10.48 -3.02
CA PRO A 178 35.53 9.66 -2.53
C PRO A 178 36.29 10.40 -1.42
N SER A 179 36.57 9.77 -0.29
CA SER A 179 37.74 10.15 0.53
C SER A 179 38.19 9.16 1.60
N GLN A 180 37.45 8.08 1.88
CA GLN A 180 37.91 7.07 2.84
C GLN A 180 37.68 5.66 2.29
N GLN A 181 38.77 4.94 2.00
CA GLN A 181 38.72 3.51 1.73
C GLN A 181 38.17 2.81 2.99
N ARG A 182 36.87 2.58 3.03
CA ARG A 182 36.22 1.80 4.09
C ARG A 182 36.13 0.35 3.63
N PRO A 183 36.61 -0.63 4.40
CA PRO A 183 36.58 -2.02 3.97
C PRO A 183 35.16 -2.65 4.04
N PHE A 184 34.18 -1.91 4.56
CA PHE A 184 32.84 -2.41 4.86
C PHE A 184 31.75 -1.61 4.15
N ALA A 185 30.64 -2.28 3.89
CA ALA A 185 29.36 -1.63 3.67
C ALA A 185 28.68 -1.38 5.03
N ALA A 186 27.86 -0.33 5.14
CA ALA A 186 27.07 -0.08 6.33
C ALA A 186 25.70 0.51 5.98
N SER A 187 24.74 0.36 6.89
CA SER A 187 23.41 0.92 6.79
C SER A 187 22.91 1.46 8.13
N ASP A 188 22.04 2.46 8.07
CA ASP A 188 21.35 3.01 9.24
C ASP A 188 19.99 3.61 8.82
N ALA A 189 19.12 3.91 9.79
CA ALA A 189 17.87 4.61 9.59
C ALA A 189 17.55 5.64 10.68
N SER A 190 16.80 6.66 10.28
CA SER A 190 16.30 7.70 11.18
C SER A 190 14.80 7.88 11.02
N MET A 191 14.10 8.15 12.13
CA MET A 191 12.66 8.37 12.16
C MET A 191 12.31 9.59 13.00
N LEU A 192 11.44 10.47 12.49
CA LEU A 192 10.84 11.55 13.27
C LEU A 192 9.31 11.52 13.16
N PRO A 193 8.57 11.59 14.28
CA PRO A 193 9.05 11.63 15.66
C PRO A 193 9.39 10.23 16.23
N LEU A 194 10.25 10.18 17.25
CA LEU A 194 10.46 9.02 18.12
C LEU A 194 9.68 9.22 19.45
N PRO A 195 8.75 8.34 19.89
CA PRO A 195 7.98 7.31 19.18
C PRO A 195 6.73 7.88 18.48
N ALA A 196 6.23 7.19 17.45
CA ALA A 196 5.05 7.62 16.71
C ALA A 196 3.82 6.75 17.02
N SER A 197 2.66 7.37 17.23
CA SER A 197 1.38 6.65 17.33
C SER A 197 0.97 6.05 15.98
N LEU A 198 -0.03 5.15 15.98
CA LEU A 198 -0.38 4.34 14.81
C LEU A 198 -0.76 5.18 13.56
N PHE A 199 -1.42 6.33 13.73
CA PHE A 199 -1.81 7.21 12.63
C PHE A 199 -1.02 8.52 12.57
N GLN A 200 0.04 8.64 13.38
CA GLN A 200 0.86 9.84 13.38
C GLN A 200 1.71 9.88 12.11
N ALA A 201 1.64 11.01 11.41
CA ALA A 201 2.53 11.28 10.29
C ALA A 201 3.98 11.24 10.79
N ARG A 202 4.81 10.47 10.08
CA ARG A 202 6.22 10.26 10.41
C ARG A 202 7.06 10.27 9.15
N SER A 203 8.26 10.82 9.27
CA SER A 203 9.29 10.75 8.24
C SER A 203 10.27 9.66 8.64
N VAL A 204 10.47 8.68 7.77
CA VAL A 204 11.50 7.65 7.93
C VAL A 204 12.46 7.79 6.76
N THR A 205 13.74 7.92 7.06
CA THR A 205 14.84 7.93 6.08
C THR A 205 15.77 6.79 6.40
N SER A 206 16.33 6.20 5.36
CA SER A 206 17.39 5.22 5.52
C SER A 206 18.51 5.51 4.56
N ALA A 207 19.71 5.11 4.95
CA ALA A 207 20.88 5.24 4.12
C ALA A 207 21.74 3.98 4.16
N ALA A 208 22.51 3.81 3.10
CA ALA A 208 23.51 2.78 2.99
C ALA A 208 24.74 3.34 2.28
N ALA A 209 25.92 2.85 2.68
CA ALA A 209 27.18 3.21 2.06
C ALA A 209 28.06 1.96 1.88
N THR A 210 28.85 1.96 0.82
CA THR A 210 29.99 1.07 0.56
C THR A 210 31.22 1.96 0.37
N PRO A 211 32.44 1.40 0.30
CA PRO A 211 33.64 2.20 -0.04
C PRO A 211 33.51 3.10 -1.27
N ASN A 212 32.68 2.72 -2.25
CA ASN A 212 32.65 3.38 -3.57
C ASN A 212 31.27 3.97 -3.93
N SER A 213 30.25 3.80 -3.09
CA SER A 213 28.89 4.23 -3.40
C SER A 213 28.10 4.49 -2.14
N GLN A 214 27.15 5.41 -2.22
CA GLN A 214 26.22 5.67 -1.11
C GLN A 214 24.86 6.03 -1.66
N VAL A 215 23.84 5.76 -0.86
CA VAL A 215 22.46 6.05 -1.17
C VAL A 215 21.72 6.50 0.08
N VAL A 216 20.81 7.46 -0.08
CA VAL A 216 19.85 7.88 0.94
C VAL A 216 18.48 7.93 0.30
N PHE A 217 17.48 7.37 0.97
CA PHE A 217 16.10 7.38 0.49
C PHE A 217 15.10 7.62 1.63
N SER A 218 13.97 8.20 1.27
CA SER A 218 12.81 8.35 2.15
C SER A 218 11.88 7.14 2.00
N LEU A 219 11.22 6.71 3.08
CA LEU A 219 10.18 5.68 3.00
C LEU A 219 8.79 6.30 2.80
N ALA A 220 8.69 7.48 2.18
CA ALA A 220 7.42 8.15 1.93
C ALA A 220 6.39 7.28 1.18
N SER A 221 6.84 6.39 0.29
CA SER A 221 5.97 5.45 -0.44
C SER A 221 5.20 4.52 0.51
N TYR A 222 5.76 4.17 1.67
CA TYR A 222 5.11 3.34 2.68
C TYR A 222 4.02 4.09 3.45
N GLY A 223 3.87 5.40 3.27
CA GLY A 223 2.90 6.20 4.00
C GLY A 223 3.15 6.15 5.51
N THR A 224 2.09 6.15 6.32
CA THR A 224 2.23 6.05 7.77
C THR A 224 2.53 4.63 8.24
N SER A 225 2.58 3.61 7.39
CA SER A 225 2.94 2.25 7.81
C SER A 225 4.44 2.09 8.05
N ALA A 226 5.28 2.90 7.38
CA ALA A 226 6.72 2.90 7.60
C ALA A 226 7.07 3.32 9.03
N GLY A 227 7.82 2.48 9.73
CA GLY A 227 8.43 2.80 11.02
C GLY A 227 9.94 2.62 10.97
N ILE A 228 10.63 2.90 12.08
CA ILE A 228 12.10 2.78 12.16
C ILE A 228 12.59 1.43 11.66
N LEU A 229 11.94 0.32 12.04
CA LEU A 229 12.30 -1.01 11.57
C LEU A 229 12.25 -1.18 10.05
N HIS A 230 11.30 -0.52 9.37
CA HIS A 230 11.26 -0.55 7.91
C HIS A 230 12.47 0.18 7.33
N GLY A 231 12.85 1.31 7.94
CA GLY A 231 14.07 2.04 7.59
C GLY A 231 15.30 1.16 7.75
N GLU A 232 15.47 0.54 8.92
CA GLU A 232 16.62 -0.32 9.22
C GLU A 232 16.80 -1.44 8.20
N LEU A 233 15.73 -2.20 7.96
CA LEU A 233 15.79 -3.34 7.04
C LEU A 233 16.01 -2.90 5.60
N LEU A 234 15.39 -1.81 5.17
CA LEU A 234 15.57 -1.31 3.82
C LEU A 234 16.98 -0.76 3.61
N GLY A 235 17.57 -0.16 4.64
CA GLY A 235 18.98 0.24 4.68
C GLY A 235 19.90 -0.97 4.52
N ILE A 236 19.69 -2.03 5.30
CA ILE A 236 20.48 -3.26 5.19
C ILE A 236 20.36 -3.85 3.78
N ILE A 237 19.15 -3.93 3.24
CA ILE A 237 18.91 -4.40 1.87
C ILE A 237 19.68 -3.54 0.87
N ALA A 238 19.63 -2.22 0.99
CA ALA A 238 20.38 -1.32 0.11
C ALA A 238 21.90 -1.54 0.22
N ALA A 239 22.44 -1.74 1.43
CA ALA A 239 23.85 -2.02 1.64
C ALA A 239 24.27 -3.36 1.02
N VAL A 240 23.45 -4.42 1.18
CA VAL A 240 23.66 -5.73 0.54
C VAL A 240 23.69 -5.59 -0.98
N LEU A 241 22.73 -4.88 -1.56
CA LEU A 241 22.64 -4.68 -3.01
C LEU A 241 23.80 -3.87 -3.56
N LEU A 242 24.17 -2.78 -2.90
CA LEU A 242 25.34 -1.99 -3.27
C LEU A 242 26.63 -2.80 -3.15
N SER A 243 26.74 -3.66 -2.15
CA SER A 243 27.88 -4.53 -1.93
C SER A 243 28.04 -5.56 -3.06
N ILE A 244 26.97 -6.30 -3.37
CA ILE A 244 26.93 -7.26 -4.48
C ILE A 244 27.24 -6.58 -5.82
N HIS A 245 26.69 -5.38 -6.04
CA HIS A 245 26.90 -4.64 -7.28
C HIS A 245 28.33 -4.09 -7.40
N ALA A 246 28.92 -3.64 -6.29
CA ALA A 246 30.27 -3.08 -6.27
C ALA A 246 31.35 -4.15 -6.43
N ASN A 247 31.17 -5.32 -5.82
CA ASN A 247 32.08 -6.46 -5.98
C ASN A 247 31.32 -7.79 -6.05
N PRO A 248 30.90 -8.23 -7.25
CA PRO A 248 30.07 -9.44 -7.41
C PRO A 248 30.77 -10.75 -7.02
N GLN A 249 32.10 -10.80 -7.05
CA GLN A 249 32.87 -12.00 -6.72
C GLN A 249 33.14 -12.10 -5.21
N GLU A 250 33.40 -10.96 -4.57
CA GLU A 250 33.69 -10.87 -3.13
C GLU A 250 32.99 -9.66 -2.51
N PRO A 251 31.68 -9.76 -2.25
CA PRO A 251 30.92 -8.64 -1.69
C PRO A 251 31.48 -8.19 -0.34
N TYR A 252 31.50 -6.88 -0.11
CA TYR A 252 31.82 -6.29 1.20
C TYR A 252 30.89 -6.81 2.29
N SER A 253 31.44 -7.06 3.48
CA SER A 253 30.64 -7.33 4.67
C SER A 253 29.80 -6.10 5.03
N VAL A 254 28.54 -6.33 5.38
CA VAL A 254 27.54 -5.30 5.69
C VAL A 254 27.43 -5.15 7.20
N LEU A 255 27.69 -3.94 7.69
CA LEU A 255 27.54 -3.53 9.07
C LEU A 255 26.14 -2.95 9.29
N ALA A 256 25.48 -3.39 10.36
CA ALA A 256 24.23 -2.81 10.81
C ALA A 256 24.20 -2.77 12.34
N ASP A 257 23.63 -1.71 12.90
CA ASP A 257 23.52 -1.55 14.34
C ASP A 257 22.22 -2.11 14.94
N HIS A 258 21.21 -2.30 14.09
CA HIS A 258 19.96 -2.93 14.46
C HIS A 258 20.12 -4.44 14.76
N LYS A 259 20.54 -4.72 16.00
CA LYS A 259 20.85 -6.06 16.53
C LYS A 259 19.76 -7.09 16.27
N ASN A 260 18.49 -6.71 16.45
CA ASN A 260 17.37 -7.64 16.28
C ASN A 260 17.22 -8.09 14.81
N ALA A 261 17.52 -7.24 13.84
CA ALA A 261 17.47 -7.64 12.43
C ALA A 261 18.57 -8.65 12.12
N VAL A 262 19.81 -8.37 12.54
CA VAL A 262 20.95 -9.27 12.34
C VAL A 262 20.71 -10.63 13.00
N HIS A 263 20.23 -10.63 14.25
CA HIS A 263 19.90 -11.86 14.98
C HIS A 263 18.76 -12.64 14.32
N MET A 264 17.68 -11.98 13.90
CA MET A 264 16.58 -12.68 13.22
C MET A 264 17.03 -13.34 11.91
N ILE A 265 17.94 -12.72 11.16
CA ILE A 265 18.46 -13.24 9.88
C ILE A 265 19.35 -14.47 10.09
N HIS A 266 20.24 -14.43 11.08
CA HIS A 266 21.18 -15.53 11.32
C HIS A 266 20.55 -16.71 12.04
N GLU A 267 19.68 -16.47 13.02
CA GLU A 267 19.25 -17.52 13.96
C GLU A 267 17.81 -17.97 13.75
N VAL A 268 16.90 -17.07 13.35
CA VAL A 268 15.46 -17.36 13.32
C VAL A 268 14.99 -17.74 11.92
N LEU A 269 15.41 -16.97 10.92
CA LEU A 269 14.98 -17.10 9.53
C LEU A 269 15.31 -18.47 8.88
N PRO A 270 16.49 -19.08 9.10
CA PRO A 270 16.80 -20.40 8.52
C PRO A 270 15.98 -21.57 9.09
N GLY A 271 15.32 -21.39 10.25
CA GLY A 271 14.61 -22.47 10.97
C GLY A 271 13.13 -22.22 11.27
N ALA A 272 12.57 -21.05 10.96
CA ALA A 272 11.23 -20.67 11.39
C ALA A 272 10.09 -21.21 10.49
N LEU A 273 8.99 -21.62 11.14
CA LEU A 273 7.71 -21.90 10.50
C LEU A 273 7.04 -20.59 10.00
N PRO A 274 6.24 -20.63 8.90
CA PRO A 274 5.59 -19.46 8.31
C PRO A 274 4.74 -18.61 9.29
N HIS A 275 4.20 -19.22 10.34
CA HIS A 275 3.28 -18.55 11.26
C HIS A 275 3.94 -17.49 12.16
N VAL A 276 5.22 -17.65 12.52
CA VAL A 276 5.94 -16.66 13.35
C VAL A 276 6.12 -15.34 12.58
N TRP A 277 6.15 -15.40 11.24
CA TRP A 277 6.36 -14.23 10.39
C TRP A 277 5.10 -13.42 10.16
N ASN A 278 3.91 -14.02 10.37
CA ASN A 278 2.65 -13.37 10.06
C ASN A 278 2.39 -12.09 10.87
N ASN A 279 3.02 -11.98 12.04
CA ASN A 279 2.83 -10.83 12.94
C ASN A 279 4.07 -9.93 13.04
N GLN A 280 5.15 -10.24 12.32
CA GLN A 280 6.37 -9.43 12.36
C GLN A 280 6.19 -8.15 11.56
N PRO A 281 6.52 -6.97 12.12
CA PRO A 281 6.60 -5.75 11.33
C PRO A 281 7.65 -5.90 10.23
N ALA A 282 7.40 -5.27 9.07
CA ALA A 282 8.31 -5.29 7.93
C ALA A 282 8.70 -6.72 7.46
N ARG A 283 7.83 -7.71 7.64
CA ARG A 283 8.03 -9.10 7.20
C ARG A 283 8.34 -9.22 5.71
N SER A 284 7.80 -8.32 4.88
CA SER A 284 8.12 -8.25 3.45
C SER A 284 9.61 -7.95 3.23
N LEU A 285 10.19 -7.06 4.02
CA LEU A 285 11.60 -6.70 3.94
C LEU A 285 12.48 -7.84 4.47
N TYR A 286 12.09 -8.53 5.54
CA TYR A 286 12.79 -9.73 5.99
C TYR A 286 12.82 -10.83 4.91
N ARG A 287 11.68 -11.10 4.26
CA ARG A 287 11.59 -12.03 3.12
C ARG A 287 12.55 -11.65 2.00
N TRP A 288 12.57 -10.37 1.63
CA TRP A 288 13.43 -9.88 0.57
C TRP A 288 14.91 -10.01 0.94
N LEU A 289 15.30 -9.56 2.13
CA LEU A 289 16.67 -9.66 2.62
C LEU A 289 17.14 -11.10 2.70
N PHE A 290 16.30 -12.01 3.20
CA PHE A 290 16.60 -13.43 3.23
C PHE A 290 16.82 -14.01 1.82
N SER A 291 15.95 -13.65 0.86
CA SER A 291 16.11 -14.07 -0.54
C SER A 291 17.42 -13.58 -1.16
N LEU A 292 17.88 -12.37 -0.80
CA LEU A 292 19.15 -11.83 -1.30
C LEU A 292 20.35 -12.58 -0.72
N LEU A 293 20.33 -12.86 0.58
CA LEU A 293 21.43 -13.55 1.27
C LEU A 293 21.53 -15.05 0.93
N HIS A 294 20.44 -15.66 0.46
CA HIS A 294 20.38 -17.07 0.05
C HIS A 294 20.32 -17.23 -1.49
N SER A 295 20.53 -16.16 -2.23
CA SER A 295 20.67 -16.18 -3.69
C SER A 295 21.90 -17.02 -4.09
N PRO A 296 21.92 -17.67 -5.27
CA PRO A 296 23.09 -18.42 -5.77
C PRO A 296 24.35 -17.56 -6.00
N THR A 297 24.25 -16.24 -5.93
CA THR A 297 25.38 -15.31 -5.97
C THR A 297 26.11 -15.28 -4.63
N PRO A 298 27.44 -15.03 -4.60
CA PRO A 298 28.15 -14.76 -3.35
C PRO A 298 27.40 -13.70 -2.54
N ALA A 299 27.00 -14.04 -1.32
CA ALA A 299 26.26 -13.14 -0.44
C ALA A 299 27.24 -12.43 0.51
N PRO A 300 27.04 -11.11 0.77
CA PRO A 300 27.83 -10.42 1.78
C PRO A 300 27.54 -10.99 3.17
N SER A 301 28.56 -11.04 4.02
CA SER A 301 28.35 -11.35 5.44
C SER A 301 27.66 -10.18 6.14
N LEU A 302 26.62 -10.46 6.93
CA LEU A 302 25.92 -9.46 7.73
C LEU A 302 26.47 -9.47 9.16
N VAL A 303 27.04 -8.36 9.60
CA VAL A 303 27.73 -8.23 10.89
C VAL A 303 27.06 -7.15 11.72
N TRP A 304 26.77 -7.49 12.98
CA TRP A 304 26.28 -6.50 13.93
C TRP A 304 27.44 -5.63 14.44
N THR A 305 27.22 -4.31 14.45
CA THR A 305 28.11 -3.33 15.08
C THR A 305 27.34 -2.52 16.11
N ALA A 306 27.98 -2.01 17.16
CA ALA A 306 27.28 -1.18 18.13
C ALA A 306 27.17 0.26 17.60
N GLY A 307 25.94 0.79 17.56
CA GLY A 307 25.67 2.19 17.23
C GLY A 307 26.22 3.15 18.30
N HIS A 308 26.50 4.39 17.87
CA HIS A 308 26.99 5.49 18.71
C HIS A 308 28.20 5.13 19.60
N THR A 309 29.11 4.32 19.05
CA THR A 309 30.37 4.03 19.73
C THR A 309 31.39 5.08 19.35
N ASN A 310 32.00 5.77 20.33
CA ASN A 310 33.11 6.70 20.09
C ASN A 310 34.43 5.99 19.67
N GLY A 311 34.32 4.82 19.04
CA GLY A 311 35.43 3.99 18.64
C GLY A 311 36.09 4.51 17.37
N LEU A 312 37.41 4.34 17.29
CA LEU A 312 38.20 4.67 16.09
C LEU A 312 38.39 3.46 15.16
N ALA A 313 37.79 2.31 15.49
CA ALA A 313 37.86 1.13 14.66
C ALA A 313 37.13 1.37 13.32
N PRO A 314 37.57 0.77 12.20
CA PRO A 314 36.98 1.01 10.89
C PRO A 314 35.47 0.74 10.83
N GLU A 315 34.98 -0.23 11.61
CA GLU A 315 33.57 -0.58 11.75
C GLU A 315 32.78 0.56 12.39
N CYS A 316 33.31 1.14 13.48
CA CYS A 316 32.70 2.27 14.19
C CYS A 316 32.63 3.50 13.27
N LEU A 317 33.75 3.83 12.60
CA LEU A 317 33.82 4.97 11.68
C LEU A 317 32.88 4.84 10.48
N THR A 318 32.68 3.61 9.98
CA THR A 318 31.76 3.34 8.87
C THR A 318 30.30 3.46 9.33
N ASN A 319 29.98 2.96 10.52
CA ASN A 319 28.64 3.10 11.10
C ASN A 319 28.29 4.57 11.39
N ASP A 320 29.17 5.29 12.07
CA ASP A 320 29.01 6.72 12.41
C ASP A 320 28.89 7.62 11.18
N TYR A 321 29.44 7.18 10.04
CA TYR A 321 29.25 7.90 8.79
C TYR A 321 27.81 7.81 8.30
N VAL A 322 27.23 6.61 8.28
CA VAL A 322 25.87 6.41 7.79
C VAL A 322 24.86 7.02 8.76
N ASP A 323 25.09 6.94 10.08
CA ASP A 323 24.30 7.61 11.13
C ASP A 323 24.25 9.13 10.97
N ARG A 324 25.40 9.76 10.70
CA ARG A 324 25.43 11.20 10.40
C ARG A 324 24.72 11.54 9.09
N MET A 325 24.86 10.69 8.08
CA MET A 325 24.24 10.89 6.78
C MET A 325 22.71 10.80 6.87
N THR A 326 22.16 9.80 7.55
CA THR A 326 20.71 9.66 7.79
C THR A 326 20.17 10.83 8.60
N SER A 327 20.80 11.15 9.73
CA SER A 327 20.38 12.23 10.63
C SER A 327 20.39 13.60 9.94
N TYR A 328 21.47 13.92 9.22
CA TYR A 328 21.58 15.18 8.48
C TYR A 328 20.49 15.33 7.41
N VAL A 329 20.20 14.26 6.68
CA VAL A 329 19.19 14.28 5.63
C VAL A 329 17.77 14.36 6.20
N GLN A 330 17.52 13.65 7.30
CA GLN A 330 16.25 13.69 8.03
C GLN A 330 15.93 15.09 8.57
N GLU A 331 16.93 15.84 9.03
CA GLU A 331 16.78 17.22 9.50
C GLU A 331 16.52 18.21 8.36
N ARG A 332 17.23 18.07 7.23
CA ARG A 332 17.21 19.08 6.15
C ARG A 332 15.99 19.01 5.23
N ARG A 333 15.10 18.02 5.37
CA ARG A 333 13.87 17.84 4.55
C ARG A 333 14.06 18.16 3.06
N GLY A 334 15.20 17.75 2.50
CA GLY A 334 15.49 17.91 1.08
C GLY A 334 14.60 17.01 0.22
N VAL A 335 14.58 17.24 -1.09
CA VAL A 335 13.94 16.32 -2.04
C VAL A 335 14.80 15.06 -2.14
N ILE A 336 14.48 14.07 -1.32
CA ILE A 336 15.14 12.76 -1.28
C ILE A 336 14.28 11.80 -2.10
N PRO A 337 14.87 10.90 -2.90
CA PRO A 337 14.09 9.90 -3.59
C PRO A 337 13.34 8.99 -2.62
N SER A 338 12.10 8.65 -2.98
CA SER A 338 11.32 7.68 -2.22
C SER A 338 11.74 6.26 -2.57
N ALA A 339 11.88 5.42 -1.55
CA ALA A 339 12.23 4.03 -1.71
C ALA A 339 11.08 3.25 -2.35
N PRO A 340 11.39 2.24 -3.18
CA PRO A 340 10.37 1.36 -3.73
C PRO A 340 9.74 0.52 -2.63
N LEU A 341 8.45 0.19 -2.80
CA LEU A 341 7.78 -0.76 -1.93
C LEU A 341 8.14 -2.18 -2.31
N ALA A 342 8.45 -3.01 -1.32
CA ALA A 342 8.79 -4.42 -1.51
C ALA A 342 7.54 -5.30 -1.73
N THR A 343 6.67 -4.91 -2.65
CA THR A 343 5.37 -5.58 -2.88
C THR A 343 5.51 -7.02 -3.39
N PHE A 344 6.61 -7.33 -4.09
CA PHE A 344 6.96 -8.68 -4.56
C PHE A 344 7.37 -9.64 -3.44
N SER A 345 7.69 -9.14 -2.25
CA SER A 345 8.01 -9.97 -1.08
C SER A 345 6.93 -9.91 0.00
N MET A 346 5.85 -9.16 -0.24
CA MET A 346 4.63 -9.21 0.59
C MET A 346 3.86 -10.52 0.34
N ASP A 347 2.82 -10.78 1.14
CA ASP A 347 1.84 -11.82 0.81
C ASP A 347 1.08 -11.43 -0.45
N ASP A 348 0.72 -12.39 -1.32
CA ASP A 348 -0.03 -12.20 -2.58
C ASP A 348 -1.16 -11.15 -2.48
N TYR A 349 -1.81 -11.12 -1.31
CA TYR A 349 -2.81 -10.11 -0.96
C TYR A 349 -2.45 -9.50 0.38
N ALA A 350 -2.44 -8.17 0.42
CA ALA A 350 -2.20 -7.40 1.63
C ALA A 350 -3.35 -6.43 1.89
N MET A 351 -3.60 -6.14 3.17
CA MET A 351 -4.53 -5.07 3.52
C MET A 351 -3.87 -3.72 3.21
N PHE A 352 -4.63 -2.85 2.56
CA PHE A 352 -4.26 -1.48 2.24
C PHE A 352 -5.30 -0.54 2.86
N ALA A 353 -4.82 0.41 3.67
CA ALA A 353 -5.66 1.42 4.30
C ALA A 353 -5.30 2.80 3.74
N SER A 354 -6.31 3.55 3.30
CA SER A 354 -6.09 4.87 2.71
C SER A 354 -5.47 5.83 3.72
N GLY A 355 -4.39 6.51 3.32
CA GLY A 355 -3.59 7.37 4.19
C GLY A 355 -2.63 6.63 5.14
N TYR A 356 -2.77 5.31 5.29
CA TYR A 356 -1.85 4.49 6.07
C TYR A 356 -0.84 3.72 5.20
N GLY A 357 -1.28 3.22 4.05
CA GLY A 357 -0.48 2.38 3.16
C GLY A 357 -0.75 0.88 3.38
N PHE A 358 0.21 0.05 2.99
CA PHE A 358 0.14 -1.40 3.22
C PHE A 358 0.31 -1.74 4.69
N VAL A 359 -0.57 -2.62 5.18
CA VAL A 359 -0.63 -3.05 6.57
C VAL A 359 0.05 -4.40 6.69
N GLU A 360 1.30 -4.41 7.17
CA GLU A 360 2.06 -5.65 7.36
C GLU A 360 1.87 -6.28 8.74
N ASN A 361 1.46 -5.49 9.74
CA ASN A 361 1.29 -5.92 11.12
C ASN A 361 0.16 -5.15 11.81
N ASN A 362 -0.16 -5.56 13.05
CA ASN A 362 -1.15 -4.89 13.92
C ASN A 362 -2.53 -4.67 13.26
N LEU A 363 -2.93 -5.61 12.39
CA LEU A 363 -4.20 -5.56 11.66
C LEU A 363 -5.38 -5.32 12.60
N SER A 364 -5.42 -6.06 13.71
CA SER A 364 -6.49 -5.95 14.70
C SER A 364 -6.55 -4.56 15.32
N SER A 365 -5.42 -3.99 15.73
CA SER A 365 -5.36 -2.65 16.34
C SER A 365 -5.77 -1.56 15.34
N LEU A 366 -5.34 -1.68 14.08
CA LEU A 366 -5.76 -0.78 13.00
C LEU A 366 -7.27 -0.85 12.79
N LEU A 367 -7.83 -2.05 12.66
CA LEU A 367 -9.25 -2.26 12.43
C LEU A 367 -10.10 -1.77 13.61
N ILE A 368 -9.69 -2.06 14.85
CA ILE A 368 -10.37 -1.57 16.05
C ILE A 368 -10.38 -0.04 16.05
N SER A 369 -9.23 0.61 15.85
CA SER A 369 -9.19 2.07 15.85
C SER A 369 -9.99 2.70 14.71
N ARG A 370 -10.00 2.10 13.52
CA ARG A 370 -10.84 2.58 12.40
C ARG A 370 -12.33 2.36 12.65
N LEU A 371 -12.70 1.26 13.30
CA LEU A 371 -14.07 1.03 13.73
C LEU A 371 -14.47 2.08 14.78
N GLU A 372 -13.62 2.33 15.79
CA GLU A 372 -13.85 3.38 16.79
C GLU A 372 -14.03 4.75 16.14
N ASP A 373 -13.18 5.13 15.18
CA ASP A 373 -13.32 6.37 14.42
C ASP A 373 -14.63 6.40 13.62
N SER A 374 -14.96 5.32 12.91
CA SER A 374 -16.18 5.21 12.10
C SER A 374 -17.44 5.28 12.96
N TYR A 375 -17.44 4.62 14.11
CA TYR A 375 -18.50 4.73 15.10
C TYR A 375 -18.58 6.15 15.67
N ALA A 376 -17.47 6.74 16.11
CA ALA A 376 -17.44 8.09 16.70
C ALA A 376 -17.93 9.19 15.73
N LEU A 377 -17.71 9.01 14.43
CA LEU A 377 -18.10 9.94 13.38
C LEU A 377 -19.51 9.67 12.81
N SER A 378 -20.14 8.55 13.17
CA SER A 378 -21.48 8.22 12.66
C SER A 378 -22.54 9.16 13.25
N ASP A 379 -23.36 9.78 12.39
CA ASP A 379 -24.49 10.62 12.82
C ASP A 379 -25.49 9.89 13.74
N SER A 380 -25.55 8.56 13.66
CA SER A 380 -26.38 7.72 14.54
C SER A 380 -25.74 7.46 15.90
N PHE A 381 -24.42 7.52 15.95
CA PHE A 381 -23.66 7.53 17.18
C PHE A 381 -23.64 8.98 17.65
N ARG A 382 -24.64 9.33 18.44
CA ARG A 382 -24.41 10.37 19.43
C ARG A 382 -23.36 9.74 20.35
N PRO A 383 -22.07 10.17 20.38
CA PRO A 383 -21.44 10.17 21.68
C PRO A 383 -22.46 10.90 22.55
N ALA A 384 -22.56 10.57 23.82
CA ALA A 384 -22.99 11.63 24.68
C ALA A 384 -22.03 12.79 24.36
N ARG A 385 -22.47 13.77 23.55
CA ARG A 385 -22.27 15.19 23.82
C ARG A 385 -23.00 15.44 25.15
N ALA A 386 -22.66 14.62 26.15
CA ALA A 386 -22.46 14.98 27.50
C ALA A 386 -21.52 16.18 27.38
N LEU A 387 -22.14 17.33 27.26
CA LEU A 387 -21.99 18.29 28.32
C LEU A 387 -20.52 18.42 28.67
N THR A 388 -19.80 19.25 27.91
CA THR A 388 -18.50 19.76 28.34
C THR A 388 -18.73 20.32 29.74
N LEU A 389 -18.33 19.56 30.77
CA LEU A 389 -18.53 19.92 32.19
C LEU A 389 -17.93 21.28 32.52
N ALA A 390 -16.94 21.73 31.75
CA ALA A 390 -16.34 23.05 31.85
C ALA A 390 -17.29 24.21 31.48
N LEU A 391 -18.40 23.94 30.78
CA LEU A 391 -19.44 24.92 30.45
C LEU A 391 -20.64 24.85 31.42
N TYR A 392 -20.63 23.93 32.37
CA TYR A 392 -21.66 23.81 33.38
C TYR A 392 -21.37 24.76 34.54
N ASP A 393 -22.42 25.47 34.93
CA ASP A 393 -22.37 26.29 36.13
C ASP A 393 -22.18 25.39 37.36
N SER A 394 -21.15 25.64 38.16
CA SER A 394 -20.80 24.87 39.35
C SER A 394 -21.57 25.32 40.60
N HIS A 395 -22.44 26.33 40.47
CA HIS A 395 -23.33 26.74 41.54
C HIS A 395 -24.32 25.63 41.93
N ARG A 396 -24.66 25.57 43.22
CA ARG A 396 -25.69 24.67 43.73
C ARG A 396 -27.00 24.92 42.98
N LEU A 397 -27.62 23.86 42.49
CA LEU A 397 -28.97 23.90 41.93
C LEU A 397 -29.93 24.55 42.95
N PRO A 398 -30.80 25.48 42.53
CA PRO A 398 -31.83 26.03 43.40
C PRO A 398 -32.73 24.91 43.93
N ASP A 399 -33.18 25.02 45.18
CA ASP A 399 -33.96 23.97 45.88
C ASP A 399 -35.28 23.58 45.18
N LEU A 400 -35.74 24.36 44.19
CA LEU A 400 -36.95 24.11 43.41
C LEU A 400 -36.78 24.60 41.95
N PRO A 401 -36.37 23.74 41.01
CA PRO A 401 -36.23 24.15 39.62
C PRO A 401 -37.54 23.86 38.86
N TYR A 402 -38.22 24.92 38.41
CA TYR A 402 -39.04 24.94 37.18
C TYR A 402 -40.41 24.25 37.13
N THR A 403 -41.15 24.10 38.22
CA THR A 403 -42.52 23.54 38.16
C THR A 403 -43.64 24.55 37.90
N ARG A 404 -43.36 25.85 37.78
CA ARG A 404 -44.42 26.89 37.74
C ARG A 404 -44.39 27.89 36.59
N ALA A 405 -43.38 27.87 35.72
CA ALA A 405 -43.30 28.80 34.58
C ALA A 405 -43.16 28.02 33.27
N SER A 406 -44.13 28.16 32.38
CA SER A 406 -44.16 27.57 31.04
C SER A 406 -42.94 27.96 30.19
N SER A 407 -42.39 29.16 30.41
CA SER A 407 -41.14 29.62 29.79
C SER A 407 -39.92 28.80 30.21
N SER A 408 -39.87 28.32 31.45
CA SER A 408 -38.78 27.48 31.95
C SER A 408 -38.82 26.08 31.36
N PHE A 409 -40.01 25.50 31.22
CA PHE A 409 -40.19 24.22 30.54
C PHE A 409 -39.81 24.33 29.06
N SER A 410 -40.21 25.42 28.37
CA SER A 410 -39.83 25.69 26.99
C SER A 410 -38.32 25.87 26.83
N ALA A 411 -37.67 26.61 27.73
CA ALA A 411 -36.23 26.79 27.72
C ALA A 411 -35.47 25.47 27.95
N ILE A 412 -35.97 24.60 28.85
CA ILE A 412 -35.43 23.25 29.05
C ILE A 412 -35.62 22.41 27.78
N VAL A 413 -36.82 22.35 27.21
CA VAL A 413 -37.07 21.59 25.96
C VAL A 413 -36.21 22.12 24.82
N GLN A 414 -36.01 23.44 24.70
CA GLN A 414 -35.12 24.04 23.71
C GLN A 414 -33.64 23.72 23.98
N LEU A 415 -33.19 23.75 25.23
CA LEU A 415 -31.84 23.31 25.62
C LEU A 415 -31.63 21.83 25.33
N TYR A 416 -32.62 20.97 25.61
CA TYR A 416 -32.59 19.54 25.31
C TYR A 416 -32.66 19.25 23.80
N ALA A 417 -33.39 20.06 23.04
CA ALA A 417 -33.43 19.99 21.58
C ALA A 417 -32.11 20.47 20.94
N TRP A 418 -31.56 21.60 21.41
CA TRP A 418 -30.29 22.17 20.93
C TRP A 418 -29.07 21.35 21.35
N SER A 419 -29.11 20.71 22.52
CA SER A 419 -28.12 19.72 22.93
C SER A 419 -28.30 18.37 22.24
N SER A 420 -29.30 18.23 21.35
CA SER A 420 -29.62 16.98 20.65
C SER A 420 -29.79 15.80 21.61
N GLN A 421 -30.39 16.04 22.78
CA GLN A 421 -30.68 15.02 23.80
C GLN A 421 -32.12 14.50 23.70
N LEU A 422 -33.00 15.19 22.98
CA LEU A 422 -34.31 14.67 22.59
C LEU A 422 -34.21 13.90 21.26
N ASP A 423 -34.86 12.74 21.19
CA ASP A 423 -35.03 12.00 19.94
C ASP A 423 -36.06 12.74 19.07
N THR A 424 -35.66 13.20 17.87
CA THR A 424 -36.61 13.68 16.86
C THR A 424 -37.29 12.47 16.23
N ALA A 425 -38.51 12.60 15.68
CA ALA A 425 -39.22 11.49 15.04
C ALA A 425 -38.41 10.78 13.92
N GLU A 426 -37.43 11.49 13.35
CA GLU A 426 -36.48 10.95 12.37
C GLU A 426 -35.49 9.93 12.97
N VAL A 427 -35.15 10.05 14.26
CA VAL A 427 -34.19 9.17 14.95
C VAL A 427 -34.77 7.77 15.22
N PRO A 428 -35.98 7.60 15.80
CA PRO A 428 -36.65 6.31 15.86
C PRO A 428 -36.89 5.71 14.47
N HIS A 429 -37.26 6.53 13.48
CA HIS A 429 -37.45 6.08 12.11
C HIS A 429 -36.15 5.48 11.51
N ARG A 430 -35.00 6.17 11.67
CA ARG A 430 -33.71 5.66 11.20
C ARG A 430 -33.22 4.45 11.99
N ARG A 431 -33.49 4.38 13.30
CA ARG A 431 -33.03 3.31 14.20
C ARG A 431 -33.85 2.02 14.08
N PHE A 432 -35.16 2.14 13.91
CA PHE A 432 -36.09 0.99 13.94
C PHE A 432 -36.73 0.69 12.59
N ARG A 433 -36.59 1.55 11.57
CA ARG A 433 -37.15 1.40 10.21
C ARG A 433 -38.67 1.15 10.13
N ASP A 434 -39.41 1.23 11.25
CA ASP A 434 -40.77 0.68 11.37
C ASP A 434 -41.89 1.70 11.68
N THR A 435 -41.74 2.98 11.36
CA THR A 435 -42.88 3.94 11.44
C THR A 435 -42.81 5.01 10.35
N PRO A 436 -43.93 5.40 9.70
CA PRO A 436 -43.91 6.43 8.65
C PRO A 436 -43.48 7.79 9.22
N ALA A 437 -42.57 8.47 8.52
CA ALA A 437 -42.03 9.78 8.86
C ALA A 437 -43.08 10.90 8.69
N LEU A 438 -44.15 10.87 9.47
CA LEU A 438 -45.18 11.91 9.48
C LEU A 438 -45.67 12.17 10.90
N VAL A 439 -44.87 12.92 11.67
CA VAL A 439 -45.42 13.86 12.65
C VAL A 439 -44.59 15.14 12.57
N SER A 440 -45.04 16.06 11.73
CA SER A 440 -44.65 17.47 11.81
C SER A 440 -45.12 18.03 13.14
N PHE A 441 -44.19 18.43 14.01
CA PHE A 441 -44.54 19.29 15.14
C PHE A 441 -44.93 20.66 14.59
N TRP A 442 -46.20 21.02 14.77
CA TRP A 442 -46.62 22.42 14.77
C TRP A 442 -46.07 23.05 16.06
N LEU A 443 -45.30 24.13 15.89
CA LEU A 443 -44.96 25.08 16.96
C LEU A 443 -46.19 25.91 17.32
#